data_AF-A0A843FEG0-F1
#
_entry.id   AF-A0A843FEG0-F1
#
_cell.length_a   1.000
_cell.length_b   1.000
_cell.length_c   1.000
_cell.angle_alpha   90.00
_cell.angle_beta   90.00
_cell.angle_gamma   90.00
#
_symmetry.space_group_name_H-M   'P 1'
#
loop_
_entity.id
_entity.type
_entity.pdbx_description
1 polymer ?
#
loop_
_entity_poly.entity_id
_entity_poly.type
_entity_poly.pdbx_seq_one_letter_code
_entity_poly.pdbx_strand_id
1 'polypeptide(L)'
;MTPDYLFEVSWEVCNKVGGIHTVIASKAPTVKRMMDDSYITVGPDFSFDAASPEFMEDNTLMAAWREELYSKGVRVRIGRWNIDSNPIAILIDFKSFIREKDNILKQLWESYNVDSLSGQWDYVEP
;
A
#
# COMPACT_ATOMS: atom_id res chain seq x y z
N MET A 1 22.88 4.56 12.04
CA MET A 1 22.45 5.28 10.81
C MET A 1 20.95 5.12 10.74
N THR A 2 20.21 6.22 10.58
CA THR A 2 18.75 6.20 10.41
C THR A 2 18.47 6.45 8.93
N PRO A 3 17.61 5.66 8.25
CA PRO A 3 17.33 5.86 6.84
C PRO A 3 16.55 7.16 6.61
N ASP A 4 16.71 7.76 5.42
CA ASP A 4 15.99 8.98 5.05
C ASP A 4 14.47 8.76 4.90
N TYR A 5 14.07 7.53 4.54
CA TYR A 5 12.67 7.10 4.40
C TYR A 5 12.48 5.67 4.88
N LEU A 6 11.30 5.38 5.42
CA LEU A 6 10.84 4.03 5.76
C LEU A 6 9.47 3.79 5.13
N PHE A 7 9.41 2.75 4.30
CA PHE A 7 8.17 2.25 3.70
C PHE A 7 7.70 1.00 4.45
N GLU A 8 6.50 1.04 5.00
CA GLU A 8 5.85 -0.12 5.61
C GLU A 8 4.66 -0.55 4.76
N VAL A 9 4.75 -1.75 4.19
CA VAL A 9 3.78 -2.27 3.22
C VAL A 9 2.95 -3.36 3.89
N SER A 10 1.62 -3.27 3.81
CA SER A 10 0.72 -4.33 4.28
C SER A 10 -0.66 -4.23 3.63
N TRP A 11 -1.33 -5.38 3.51
CA TRP A 11 -2.74 -5.48 3.09
C TRP A 11 -3.71 -4.78 4.04
N GLU A 12 -3.29 -4.59 5.29
CA GLU A 12 -4.11 -4.06 6.36
C GLU A 12 -3.83 -2.57 6.66
N VAL A 13 -3.06 -1.87 5.82
CA VAL A 13 -2.94 -0.40 5.89
C VAL A 13 -4.26 0.21 5.43
N CYS A 14 -4.87 1.06 6.25
CA CYS A 14 -6.18 1.68 6.00
C CYS A 14 -7.33 0.68 5.73
N ASN A 15 -7.13 -0.60 6.09
CA ASN A 15 -8.05 -1.69 5.80
C ASN A 15 -8.04 -2.73 6.93
N LYS A 16 -9.00 -2.63 7.84
CA LYS A 16 -9.05 -3.50 9.01
C LYS A 16 -9.70 -4.85 8.69
N VAL A 17 -8.88 -5.83 8.33
CA VAL A 17 -9.32 -7.22 8.04
C VAL A 17 -8.96 -8.17 9.18
N GLY A 18 -7.85 -7.96 9.86
CA GLY A 18 -7.32 -8.86 10.88
C GLY A 18 -6.50 -8.17 11.96
N GLY A 19 -5.53 -8.91 12.51
CA GLY A 19 -4.69 -8.43 13.60
C GLY A 19 -3.53 -7.54 13.15
N ILE A 20 -3.11 -7.63 11.87
CA ILE A 20 -1.94 -6.89 11.38
C ILE A 20 -2.22 -5.38 11.38
N HIS A 21 -3.45 -4.98 11.08
CA HIS A 21 -3.92 -3.61 11.23
C HIS A 21 -3.56 -3.04 12.60
N THR A 22 -3.88 -3.78 13.67
CA THR A 22 -3.62 -3.36 15.05
C THR A 22 -2.13 -3.35 15.37
N VAL A 23 -1.37 -4.30 14.84
CA VAL A 23 0.09 -4.33 15.00
C VAL A 23 0.73 -3.08 14.39
N ILE A 24 0.37 -2.71 13.17
CA ILE A 24 0.93 -1.55 12.49
C ILE A 24 0.45 -0.27 13.19
N ALA A 25 -0.85 -0.14 13.46
CA ALA A 25 -1.43 1.04 14.09
C ALA A 25 -0.85 1.32 15.50
N SER A 26 -0.60 0.28 16.30
CA SER A 26 0.00 0.44 17.63
C SER A 26 1.50 0.77 17.58
N LYS A 27 2.21 0.34 16.53
CA LYS A 27 3.62 0.66 16.31
C LYS A 27 3.84 2.05 15.71
N ALA A 28 2.91 2.51 14.86
CA ALA A 28 3.02 3.74 14.08
C ALA A 28 3.36 5.00 14.91
N PRO A 29 2.78 5.25 16.11
CA PRO A 29 3.16 6.40 16.94
C PRO A 29 4.65 6.43 17.32
N THR A 30 5.24 5.26 17.57
CA THR A 30 6.65 5.15 17.94
C THR A 30 7.54 5.45 16.74
N VAL A 31 7.23 4.90 15.58
CA VAL A 31 7.99 5.10 14.35
C VAL A 31 7.87 6.54 13.85
N LYS A 32 6.66 7.11 13.87
CA LYS A 32 6.42 8.52 13.52
C LYS A 32 7.20 9.47 14.41
N ARG A 33 7.34 9.19 15.72
CA ARG A 33 8.17 10.01 16.62
C ARG A 33 9.66 10.00 16.22
N MET A 34 10.13 8.91 15.62
CA MET A 34 11.53 8.77 15.20
C MET A 34 11.80 9.33 13.81
N MET A 35 10.82 9.27 12.90
CA MET A 35 11.02 9.52 11.46
C MET A 35 10.12 10.61 10.88
N ASP A 36 9.16 11.11 11.65
CA ASP A 36 8.15 12.06 11.19
C ASP A 36 7.58 11.70 9.81
N ASP A 37 7.51 12.62 8.85
CA ASP A 37 6.91 12.38 7.53
C ASP A 37 7.77 11.52 6.60
N SER A 38 8.94 11.06 7.05
CA SER A 38 9.71 10.01 6.38
C SER A 38 9.16 8.59 6.65
N TYR A 39 8.18 8.43 7.54
CA TYR A 39 7.45 7.17 7.72
C TYR A 39 6.21 7.13 6.83
N ILE A 40 6.23 6.23 5.84
CA ILE A 40 5.20 6.08 4.82
C ILE A 40 4.65 4.66 4.90
N THR A 41 3.33 4.56 5.03
CA THR A 41 2.59 3.30 4.94
C THR A 41 2.05 3.11 3.53
N VAL A 42 2.03 1.87 3.06
CA VAL A 42 1.58 1.51 1.71
C VAL A 42 0.63 0.33 1.80
N GLY A 43 -0.52 0.45 1.14
CA GLY A 43 -1.53 -0.60 1.10
C GLY A 43 -2.27 -0.63 -0.23
N PRO A 44 -3.07 -1.68 -0.47
CA PRO A 44 -4.04 -1.70 -1.58
C PRO A 44 -5.16 -0.68 -1.34
N ASP A 45 -5.63 -0.05 -2.41
CA ASP A 45 -6.83 0.76 -2.37
C ASP A 45 -8.07 -0.14 -2.46
N PHE A 46 -8.93 -0.13 -1.44
CA PHE A 46 -10.21 -0.85 -1.40
C PHE A 46 -11.43 0.09 -1.45
N SER A 47 -11.23 1.39 -1.65
CA SER A 47 -12.27 2.44 -1.52
C SER A 47 -13.36 2.45 -2.61
N PHE A 48 -13.52 1.36 -3.34
CA PHE A 48 -14.42 1.22 -4.48
C PHE A 48 -15.90 1.12 -4.08
N ASP A 49 -16.19 0.51 -2.92
CA ASP A 49 -17.57 0.28 -2.46
C ASP A 49 -18.04 1.29 -1.41
N ALA A 50 -17.10 1.92 -0.70
CA ALA A 50 -17.35 3.02 0.24
C ALA A 50 -16.06 3.79 0.51
N ALA A 51 -16.17 5.07 0.88
CA ALA A 51 -15.04 5.83 1.41
C ALA A 51 -14.47 5.10 2.64
N SER A 52 -13.17 4.75 2.60
CA SER A 52 -12.53 4.15 3.78
C SER A 52 -12.56 5.17 4.92
N PRO A 53 -13.19 4.85 6.07
CA PRO A 53 -13.28 5.78 7.20
C PRO A 53 -11.89 6.07 7.81
N GLU A 54 -10.92 5.23 7.50
CA GLU A 54 -9.56 5.33 7.99
C GLU A 54 -8.60 6.05 7.04
N PHE A 55 -9.06 6.59 5.91
CA PHE A 55 -8.18 7.28 4.97
C PHE A 55 -8.65 8.70 4.67
N MET A 56 -7.77 9.67 4.90
CA MET A 56 -7.98 11.07 4.56
C MET A 56 -7.09 11.46 3.40
N GLU A 57 -7.68 11.58 2.21
CA GLU A 57 -6.95 11.93 0.99
C GLU A 57 -6.43 13.36 1.03
N ASP A 58 -5.17 13.55 0.59
CA ASP A 58 -4.53 14.85 0.47
C ASP A 58 -3.86 14.98 -0.90
N ASN A 59 -4.46 15.78 -1.77
CA ASN A 59 -4.00 15.97 -3.14
C ASN A 59 -2.71 16.80 -3.25
N THR A 60 -2.28 17.45 -2.18
CA THR A 60 -1.06 18.26 -2.14
C THR A 60 0.14 17.41 -1.68
N LEU A 61 -0.13 16.36 -0.92
CA LEU A 61 0.88 15.48 -0.36
C LEU A 61 1.57 14.66 -1.48
N MET A 62 2.90 14.77 -1.55
CA MET A 62 3.75 14.03 -2.51
C MET A 62 3.28 14.13 -3.98
N ALA A 63 2.76 15.30 -4.39
CA ALA A 63 2.19 15.49 -5.73
C ALA A 63 3.15 15.08 -6.87
N ALA A 64 4.45 15.38 -6.74
CA ALA A 64 5.45 14.98 -7.74
C ALA A 64 5.58 13.45 -7.88
N TRP A 65 5.46 12.70 -6.77
CA TRP A 65 5.54 11.24 -6.79
C TRP A 65 4.29 10.63 -7.43
N ARG A 66 3.12 11.22 -7.16
CA ARG A 66 1.87 10.80 -7.79
C ARG A 66 1.95 10.94 -9.31
N GLU A 67 2.40 12.09 -9.82
CA GLU A 67 2.55 12.30 -11.27
C GLU A 67 3.55 11.31 -11.90
N GLU A 68 4.67 11.03 -11.22
CA GLU A 68 5.67 10.06 -11.68
C GLU A 68 5.13 8.62 -11.68
N LEU A 69 4.30 8.24 -10.71
CA LEU A 69 3.64 6.93 -10.70
C LEU A 69 2.58 6.83 -11.80
N TYR A 70 1.83 7.91 -12.02
CA TYR A 70 0.81 7.98 -13.07
C TYR A 70 1.43 7.86 -14.46
N SER A 71 2.59 8.48 -14.70
CA SER A 71 3.33 8.35 -15.97
C SER A 71 3.78 6.91 -16.24
N LYS A 72 3.99 6.12 -15.18
CA LYS A 72 4.31 4.68 -15.23
C LYS A 72 3.09 3.77 -15.25
N GLY A 73 1.88 4.33 -15.31
CA GLY A 73 0.63 3.57 -15.33
C GLY A 73 0.17 3.06 -13.95
N VAL A 74 0.83 3.44 -12.87
CA VAL A 74 0.46 3.06 -11.49
C VAL A 74 -0.48 4.12 -10.93
N ARG A 75 -1.73 3.77 -10.67
CA ARG A 75 -2.70 4.67 -10.01
C ARG A 75 -2.63 4.52 -8.50
N VAL A 76 -2.63 5.66 -7.80
CA VAL A 76 -2.50 5.74 -6.35
C VAL A 76 -3.32 6.87 -5.78
N ARG A 77 -3.80 6.70 -4.55
CA ARG A 77 -4.32 7.78 -3.69
C ARG A 77 -3.32 8.03 -2.58
N ILE A 78 -3.01 9.31 -2.33
CA ILE A 78 -2.04 9.70 -1.30
C ILE A 78 -2.78 10.55 -0.27
N GLY A 79 -2.50 10.29 1.00
CA GLY A 79 -3.16 10.96 2.09
C GLY A 79 -2.59 10.53 3.43
N ARG A 80 -3.44 10.52 4.44
CA ARG A 80 -3.09 10.11 5.80
C ARG A 80 -3.98 8.97 6.28
N TRP A 81 -3.37 8.05 7.02
CA TRP A 81 -4.13 7.04 7.76
C TRP A 81 -4.71 7.69 9.02
N ASN A 82 -6.02 7.69 9.13
CA ASN A 82 -6.80 8.27 10.23
C ASN A 82 -6.75 7.39 11.49
N ILE A 83 -5.56 7.30 12.07
CA ILE A 83 -5.23 6.75 13.38
C ILE A 83 -4.48 7.82 14.18
N ASP A 84 -4.31 7.62 15.49
CA ASP A 84 -3.70 8.63 16.39
C ASP A 84 -2.37 9.22 15.91
N SER A 85 -1.53 8.43 15.22
CA SER A 85 -0.23 8.88 14.70
C SER A 85 -0.26 9.60 13.35
N ASN A 86 -1.41 9.59 12.66
CA ASN A 86 -1.64 10.23 11.36
C ASN A 86 -0.49 10.06 10.33
N PRO A 87 0.02 8.82 10.07
CA PRO A 87 1.12 8.61 9.14
C PRO A 87 0.70 8.86 7.68
N ILE A 88 1.66 9.11 6.81
CA ILE A 88 1.42 9.15 5.36
C ILE A 88 0.98 7.76 4.89
N ALA A 89 -0.06 7.71 4.07
CA ALA A 89 -0.55 6.49 3.45
C ALA A 89 -0.61 6.66 1.93
N ILE A 90 -0.03 5.70 1.21
CA ILE A 90 -0.14 5.55 -0.24
C ILE A 90 -0.99 4.30 -0.51
N LEU A 91 -2.18 4.49 -1.08
CA LEU A 91 -3.07 3.40 -1.46
C LEU A 91 -2.97 3.14 -2.96
N ILE A 92 -2.63 1.91 -3.34
CA ILE A 92 -2.38 1.52 -4.73
C ILE A 92 -3.65 0.92 -5.33
N ASP A 93 -4.11 1.47 -6.45
CA ASP A 93 -5.14 0.84 -7.27
C ASP A 93 -4.50 -0.34 -8.02
N PHE A 94 -4.69 -1.54 -7.49
CA PHE A 94 -4.15 -2.76 -8.06
C PHE A 94 -5.00 -3.29 -9.23
N LYS A 95 -6.22 -2.77 -9.44
CA LYS A 95 -7.15 -3.34 -10.44
C LYS A 95 -6.64 -3.19 -11.87
N SER A 96 -5.88 -2.14 -12.15
CA SER A 96 -5.21 -1.97 -13.45
C SER A 96 -4.29 -3.15 -13.78
N PHE A 97 -3.68 -3.78 -12.77
CA PHE A 97 -2.75 -4.89 -12.93
C PHE A 97 -3.43 -6.26 -13.03
N ILE A 98 -4.74 -6.38 -12.74
CA ILE A 98 -5.47 -7.65 -12.87
C ILE A 98 -5.39 -8.17 -14.31
N ARG A 99 -5.45 -7.27 -15.31
CA ARG A 99 -5.31 -7.63 -16.72
C ARG A 99 -3.89 -8.07 -17.09
N GLU A 100 -2.89 -7.62 -16.34
CA GLU A 100 -1.47 -7.95 -16.55
C GLU A 100 -0.99 -9.10 -15.66
N LYS A 101 -1.88 -9.66 -14.82
CA LYS A 101 -1.58 -10.69 -13.82
C LYS A 101 -0.76 -11.84 -14.40
N ASP A 102 -1.17 -12.37 -15.55
CA ASP A 102 -0.50 -13.54 -16.13
C ASP A 102 0.94 -13.22 -16.57
N ASN A 103 1.20 -11.99 -17.02
CA ASN A 103 2.55 -11.54 -17.33
C ASN A 103 3.39 -11.39 -16.06
N ILE A 104 2.81 -10.84 -14.98
CA ILE A 104 3.48 -10.69 -13.68
C ILE A 104 3.83 -12.07 -13.10
N LEU A 105 2.88 -12.99 -13.07
CA LEU A 105 3.09 -14.35 -12.56
C LEU A 105 4.14 -15.10 -13.41
N LYS A 106 4.09 -14.94 -14.73
CA LYS A 106 5.12 -15.48 -15.63
C LYS A 106 6.51 -14.93 -15.29
N GLN A 107 6.65 -13.62 -15.09
CA GLN A 107 7.93 -13.01 -14.73
C GLN A 107 8.47 -13.53 -13.38
N LEU A 108 7.58 -13.72 -12.39
CA LEU A 108 7.95 -14.28 -11.09
C LEU A 108 8.43 -15.73 -11.23
N TRP A 109 7.78 -16.54 -12.07
CA TRP A 109 8.25 -17.88 -12.40
C TRP A 109 9.62 -17.85 -13.09
N GLU A 110 9.76 -17.07 -14.16
CA GLU A 110 11.01 -16.99 -14.93
C GLU A 110 12.20 -16.49 -14.09
N SER A 111 11.95 -15.58 -13.14
CA SER A 111 13.01 -14.98 -12.33
C SER A 111 13.32 -15.76 -11.05
N TYR A 112 12.30 -16.38 -10.43
CA TYR A 112 12.38 -16.92 -9.06
C TYR A 112 11.80 -18.33 -8.90
N ASN A 113 11.25 -18.93 -9.96
CA ASN A 113 10.55 -20.24 -9.94
C ASN A 113 9.38 -20.30 -8.94
N VAL A 114 8.69 -19.17 -8.76
CA VAL A 114 7.46 -19.13 -7.94
C VAL A 114 6.30 -19.70 -8.76
N ASP A 115 5.86 -20.92 -8.44
CA ASP A 115 4.76 -21.59 -9.14
C ASP A 115 3.40 -21.01 -8.74
N SER A 116 2.68 -20.45 -9.70
CA SER A 116 1.34 -19.92 -9.53
C SER A 116 0.21 -20.88 -9.93
N LEU A 117 0.51 -22.03 -10.56
CA LEU A 117 -0.50 -22.95 -11.09
C LEU A 117 -1.24 -23.72 -10.00
N SER A 118 -0.55 -24.02 -8.89
CA SER A 118 -1.16 -24.61 -7.70
C SER A 118 -1.69 -23.56 -6.71
N GLY A 119 -1.62 -22.27 -7.06
CA GLY A 119 -2.10 -21.17 -6.24
C GLY A 119 -3.60 -21.30 -5.95
N GLN A 120 -3.97 -21.15 -4.69
CA GLN A 120 -5.38 -21.09 -4.27
C GLN A 120 -5.96 -19.71 -4.63
N TRP A 121 -7.26 -19.52 -4.41
CA TRP A 121 -7.96 -18.27 -4.80
C TRP A 121 -7.31 -17.01 -4.20
N ASP A 122 -6.82 -17.10 -2.96
CA ASP A 122 -6.13 -16.06 -2.19
C ASP A 122 -4.74 -15.70 -2.74
N TYR A 123 -4.19 -16.53 -3.63
CA TYR A 123 -2.94 -16.28 -4.34
C TYR A 123 -3.16 -15.43 -5.61
N VAL A 124 -4.37 -15.43 -6.17
CA VAL A 124 -4.67 -14.89 -7.50
C VAL A 124 -5.60 -13.67 -7.45
N GLU A 125 -6.54 -13.62 -6.50
CA GLU A 125 -7.48 -12.51 -6.30
C GLU A 125 -7.53 -12.05 -4.83
N PRO A 126 -7.64 -10.74 -4.55
CA PRO A 126 -7.90 -10.18 -3.22
C PRO A 126 -9.29 -10.51 -2.66
#